data_AF-A0A0C3G6X0-F1
#
_entry.id   AF-A0A0C3G6X0-F1
#
_cell.length_a   1.000
_cell.length_b   1.000
_cell.length_c   1.000
_cell.angle_alpha   90.00
_cell.angle_beta   90.00
_cell.angle_gamma   90.00
#
_symmetry.space_group_name_H-M   'P 1'
#
loop_
_entity.id
_entity.type
_entity.pdbx_description
1 polymer ?
#
loop_
_entity_poly.entity_id
_entity_poly.type
_entity_poly.pdbx_seq_one_letter_code
_entity_poly.pdbx_strand_id
1 'polypeptide(L)'
;MPSSAHLAYARKKGPGRPPNAWIIYRKTKLPTLPPVAPGQSRRCQAEVSRIISKMWREEPDHVKAEYERMAEEQKALHLRMNPGYKF
;
A
#
# COMPACT_ATOMS: atom_id res chain seq x y z
N MET A 1 6.71 21.22 37.76
CA MET A 1 6.98 19.79 37.55
C MET A 1 7.00 19.51 36.05
N PRO A 2 8.15 19.35 35.38
CA PRO A 2 8.20 18.98 33.98
C PRO A 2 8.23 17.44 33.86
N SER A 3 7.50 16.85 32.91
CA SER A 3 7.94 15.70 32.11
C SER A 3 6.74 14.95 31.52
N SER A 4 6.55 15.08 30.21
CA SER A 4 6.37 13.94 29.31
C SER A 4 6.30 14.47 27.88
N ALA A 5 7.46 14.91 27.38
CA ALA A 5 7.66 15.03 25.94
C ALA A 5 7.67 13.60 25.38
N HIS A 6 6.52 13.10 24.95
CA HIS A 6 6.44 11.98 24.03
C HIS A 6 6.97 12.45 22.67
N LEU A 7 8.31 12.53 22.56
CA LEU A 7 8.96 12.45 21.26
C LEU A 7 8.56 11.10 20.68
N ALA A 8 7.55 11.13 19.82
CA ALA A 8 7.17 10.02 18.97
C ALA A 8 8.38 9.68 18.11
N TYR A 9 9.20 8.76 18.59
CA TYR A 9 10.26 8.14 17.82
C TYR A 9 9.54 7.38 16.70
N ALA A 10 9.36 8.05 15.55
CA ALA A 10 8.85 7.43 14.35
C ALA A 10 9.78 6.24 14.08
N ARG A 11 9.28 5.01 14.33
CA ARG A 11 9.99 3.77 14.03
C ARG A 11 10.43 3.89 12.58
N LYS A 12 11.73 4.11 12.34
CA LYS A 12 12.34 3.97 11.02
C LYS A 12 12.04 2.54 10.61
N LYS A 13 10.96 2.34 9.85
CA LYS A 13 10.70 1.06 9.21
C LYS A 13 11.91 0.84 8.32
N GLY A 14 12.72 -0.16 8.64
CA GLY A 14 13.76 -0.65 7.73
C GLY A 14 13.15 -0.89 6.35
N PRO A 15 13.97 -0.99 5.28
CA PRO A 15 13.49 -1.06 3.91
C PRO A 15 12.26 -1.97 3.81
N GLY A 16 11.09 -1.34 3.69
CA GLY A 16 9.84 -2.06 3.66
C GLY A 16 9.86 -2.96 2.44
N ARG A 17 9.25 -4.15 2.53
CA ARG A 17 9.16 -5.07 1.40
C ARG A 17 8.73 -4.30 0.15
N PRO A 18 9.34 -4.58 -1.02
CA PRO A 18 8.93 -3.90 -2.24
C PRO A 18 7.43 -4.10 -2.45
N PRO A 19 6.71 -3.04 -2.85
CA PRO A 19 5.27 -3.12 -3.01
C PRO A 19 4.93 -4.12 -4.13
N ASN A 20 4.12 -5.12 -3.82
CA ASN A 20 3.59 -6.04 -4.81
C ASN A 20 2.51 -5.36 -5.69
N ALA A 21 2.09 -6.03 -6.75
CA ALA A 21 1.09 -5.52 -7.70
C ALA A 21 -0.19 -5.05 -6.99
N TRP A 22 -0.66 -5.83 -6.02
CA TRP A 22 -1.85 -5.50 -5.24
C TRP A 22 -1.69 -4.25 -4.37
N ILE A 23 -0.52 -4.01 -3.77
CA ILE A 23 -0.27 -2.80 -2.97
C ILE A 23 -0.25 -1.56 -3.86
N ILE A 24 0.33 -1.65 -5.06
CA ILE A 24 0.32 -0.58 -6.05
C ILE A 24 -1.13 -0.31 -6.47
N TYR A 25 -1.85 -1.35 -6.90
CA TYR A 25 -3.25 -1.29 -7.30
C TYR A 25 -4.14 -0.67 -6.20
N ARG A 26 -4.00 -1.14 -4.96
CA ARG A 26 -4.75 -0.63 -3.82
C ARG A 26 -4.53 0.85 -3.61
N LYS A 27 -3.28 1.32 -3.68
CA LYS A 27 -2.96 2.76 -3.53
C LYS A 27 -3.61 3.58 -4.63
N THR A 28 -3.62 3.07 -5.86
CA THR A 28 -4.22 3.74 -7.02
C THR A 28 -5.74 3.77 -6.95
N LYS A 29 -6.39 2.70 -6.49
CA LYS A 29 -7.86 2.61 -6.40
C LYS A 29 -8.44 3.20 -5.10
N LEU A 30 -7.64 3.36 -4.05
CA LEU A 30 -8.08 3.97 -2.79
C LEU A 30 -8.76 5.36 -2.98
N PRO A 31 -8.18 6.31 -3.75
CA PRO A 31 -8.82 7.60 -4.01
C PRO A 31 -10.02 7.50 -4.96
N THR A 32 -10.13 6.44 -5.77
CA THR A 32 -11.27 6.24 -6.68
C THR A 32 -12.49 5.67 -5.95
N LEU A 33 -12.32 5.20 -4.71
CA LEU A 33 -13.44 4.72 -3.91
C LEU A 33 -14.39 5.87 -3.56
N PRO A 34 -15.72 5.64 -3.58
CA PRO A 34 -16.67 6.71 -3.29
C PRO A 34 -16.41 7.29 -1.89
N PRO A 35 -16.55 8.61 -1.70
CA PRO A 35 -16.40 9.21 -0.38
C PRO A 35 -17.41 8.62 0.60
N VAL A 36 -17.04 8.59 1.88
CA VAL A 36 -18.00 8.29 2.95
C VAL A 36 -19.02 9.43 3.05
N ALA A 37 -20.25 9.08 3.42
CA ALA A 37 -21.31 10.06 3.63
C ALA A 37 -20.85 11.17 4.61
N PRO A 38 -21.29 12.42 4.43
CA PRO A 38 -20.98 13.50 5.35
C PRO A 38 -21.37 13.10 6.78
N GLY A 39 -20.40 13.15 7.71
CA GLY A 39 -20.61 12.77 9.12
C GLY A 39 -20.22 11.33 9.48
N GLN A 40 -19.83 10.49 8.53
CA GLN A 40 -19.25 9.18 8.83
C GLN A 40 -17.71 9.23 8.94
N SER A 41 -17.18 8.42 9.86
CA SER A 41 -15.73 8.19 9.97
C SER A 41 -15.19 7.57 8.68
N ARG A 42 -13.89 7.80 8.38
CA ARG A 42 -13.22 7.18 7.23
C ARG A 42 -13.52 5.69 7.16
N ARG A 43 -13.74 5.15 5.94
CA ARG A 43 -14.02 3.71 5.75
C ARG A 43 -13.00 2.87 6.50
N CYS A 44 -13.50 1.81 7.14
CA CYS A 44 -12.66 0.82 7.78
C CYS A 44 -11.69 0.21 6.77
N GLN A 45 -10.42 0.04 7.16
CA GLN A 45 -9.39 -0.57 6.31
C GLN A 45 -9.80 -1.97 5.80
N ALA A 46 -10.57 -2.71 6.61
CA ALA A 46 -11.11 -4.02 6.25
C ALA A 46 -12.13 -3.94 5.10
N GLU A 47 -13.00 -2.93 5.12
CA GLU A 47 -14.02 -2.71 4.10
C GLU A 47 -13.38 -2.29 2.77
N VAL A 48 -12.46 -1.33 2.84
CA VAL A 48 -11.62 -0.91 1.70
C VAL A 48 -10.91 -2.12 1.08
N SER A 49 -10.30 -2.97 1.91
CA SER A 49 -9.59 -4.16 1.42
C SER A 49 -10.54 -5.16 0.74
N ARG A 50 -11.76 -5.34 1.25
CA ARG A 50 -12.78 -6.18 0.62
C ARG A 50 -13.20 -5.65 -0.75
N ILE A 51 -13.51 -4.35 -0.84
CA ILE A 51 -13.92 -3.70 -2.10
C ILE A 51 -12.81 -3.82 -3.15
N ILE A 52 -11.59 -3.43 -2.80
CA ILE A 52 -10.44 -3.44 -3.73
C ILE A 52 -10.09 -4.87 -4.14
N SER A 53 -10.20 -5.86 -3.25
CA SER A 53 -9.97 -7.26 -3.60
C SER A 53 -11.00 -7.78 -4.61
N LYS A 54 -12.27 -7.35 -4.50
CA LYS A 54 -13.30 -7.66 -5.50
C LYS A 54 -12.96 -7.00 -6.84
N MET A 55 -12.65 -5.70 -6.83
CA MET A 55 -12.25 -4.97 -8.03
C MET A 55 -11.05 -5.61 -8.71
N TRP A 56 -10.02 -6.01 -7.96
CA TRP A 56 -8.84 -6.67 -8.51
C TRP A 56 -9.18 -7.99 -9.21
N ARG A 57 -10.12 -8.77 -8.65
CA ARG A 57 -10.56 -10.03 -9.27
C ARG A 57 -11.31 -9.79 -10.58
N GLU A 58 -12.11 -8.73 -10.63
CA GLU A 58 -12.92 -8.35 -11.80
C GLU A 58 -12.12 -7.61 -12.89
N GLU A 59 -10.98 -7.03 -12.53
CA GLU A 59 -10.10 -6.32 -13.46
C GLU A 59 -9.52 -7.30 -14.50
N PRO A 60 -9.40 -6.90 -15.78
CA PRO A 60 -8.88 -7.77 -16.83
C PRO A 60 -7.39 -8.10 -16.63
N ASP A 61 -6.99 -9.26 -17.15
CA ASP A 61 -5.65 -9.81 -16.88
C ASP A 61 -4.52 -8.94 -17.43
N HIS A 62 -4.76 -8.18 -18.52
CA HIS A 62 -3.77 -7.23 -19.04
C HIS A 62 -3.46 -6.09 -18.03
N VAL A 63 -4.46 -5.64 -17.27
CA VAL A 63 -4.26 -4.63 -16.22
C VAL A 63 -3.48 -5.25 -15.06
N LYS A 64 -3.82 -6.48 -14.64
CA LYS A 64 -3.09 -7.18 -13.59
C LYS A 64 -1.62 -7.37 -13.97
N ALA A 65 -1.36 -7.79 -15.21
CA ALA A 65 -0.02 -7.96 -15.76
C ALA A 65 0.78 -6.64 -15.75
N GLU A 66 0.14 -5.52 -16.07
CA GLU A 66 0.78 -4.20 -15.99
C GLU A 66 1.22 -3.86 -14.56
N TYR A 67 0.34 -4.08 -13.57
CA TYR A 67 0.69 -3.87 -12.16
C TYR A 67 1.74 -4.86 -11.64
N GLU A 68 1.76 -6.10 -12.15
CA GLU A 68 2.80 -7.09 -11.87
C GLU A 68 4.15 -6.67 -12.42
N ARG A 69 4.19 -6.14 -13.66
CA ARG A 69 5.40 -5.58 -14.26
C ARG A 69 5.93 -4.41 -13.41
N MET A 70 5.06 -3.48 -13.04
CA MET A 70 5.44 -2.37 -12.15
C MET A 70 5.98 -2.86 -10.79
N ALA A 71 5.38 -3.92 -10.23
CA ALA A 71 5.83 -4.49 -8.98
C ALA A 71 7.20 -5.17 -9.09
N GLU A 72 7.46 -5.89 -10.18
CA GLU A 72 8.76 -6.52 -10.43
C GLU A 72 9.84 -5.46 -10.65
N GLU A 73 9.55 -4.38 -11.38
CA GLU A 73 10.45 -3.24 -11.54
C GLU A 73 10.79 -2.60 -10.17
N GLN A 74 9.79 -2.35 -9.33
CA GLN A 74 10.01 -1.80 -7.98
C GLN A 74 10.79 -2.76 -7.09
N LYS A 75 10.58 -4.07 -7.22
CA LYS A 75 11.33 -5.12 -6.52
C LYS A 75 12.79 -5.16 -6.98
N ALA A 76 13.04 -5.10 -8.29
CA ALA A 76 14.38 -5.04 -8.85
C ALA A 76 15.13 -3.76 -8.43
N LEU A 77 14.46 -2.61 -8.47
CA LEU A 77 14.98 -1.34 -7.96
C LEU A 77 15.31 -1.42 -6.47
N HIS A 78 14.40 -1.99 -5.67
CA HIS A 78 14.61 -2.15 -4.23
C HIS A 78 15.80 -3.04 -3.90
N LEU A 79 15.94 -4.16 -4.63
CA LEU A 79 17.08 -5.07 -4.49
C LEU A 79 18.39 -4.39 -4.88
N ARG A 80 18.39 -3.60 -5.95
CA ARG A 80 19.56 -2.83 -6.40
C ARG A 80 19.94 -1.73 -5.39
N MET A 81 18.95 -1.04 -4.83
CA MET A 81 19.15 0.05 -3.86
C MET A 81 19.52 -0.46 -2.46
N ASN A 82 19.17 -1.70 -2.12
CA ASN A 82 19.52 -2.33 -0.86
C ASN A 82 20.39 -3.58 -1.11
N PRO A 83 21.67 -3.39 -1.48
CA PRO A 83 22.61 -4.50 -1.58
C PRO A 83 22.79 -5.12 -0.17
N GLY A 84 22.18 -6.29 0.05
CA GLY A 84 22.12 -6.96 1.35
C GLY A 84 20.71 -7.19 1.91
N TYR A 85 19.66 -6.75 1.21
CA TYR A 85 18.28 -7.06 1.59
C TYR A 85 17.97 -8.55 1.41
N LYS A 86 17.85 -9.27 2.53
CA LYS A 86 17.36 -10.65 2.58
C LYS A 86 15.93 -10.67 3.10
N PHE A 87 15.08 -11.44 2.43
CA PHE A 87 13.66 -11.65 2.74
C PHE A 87 13.44 -12.33 4.10
#